data_AF-A0A9Q1LWA8-F1
#
_entry.id   AF-A0A9Q1LWA8-F1
#
_cell.length_a   1.000
_cell.length_b   1.000
_cell.length_c   1.000
_cell.angle_alpha   90.00
_cell.angle_beta   90.00
_cell.angle_gamma   90.00
#
_symmetry.space_group_name_H-M   'P 1'
#
loop_
_entity.id
_entity.type
_entity.pdbx_description
1 polymer ?
#
loop_
_entity_poly.entity_id
_entity_poly.type
_entity_poly.pdbx_seq_one_letter_code
_entity_poly.pdbx_strand_id
1 'polypeptide(L)' 'MLKILSNGIYGSSLHRVINNSPKYRVCVAYFYEPNFDAAIEPLDVCIQKTGGTKNFEGAVYGKHLVSKATTNFVM' A
#
# COMPACT_ATOMS: atom_id res chain seq x y z
N MET A 1 1.36 -2.06 -1.02
CA MET A 1 1.27 -3.39 -1.67
C MET A 1 0.59 -4.47 -0.83
N LEU A 2 0.67 -4.43 0.50
CA LEU A 2 0.15 -5.49 1.39
C LEU A 2 -1.33 -5.87 1.19
N LYS A 3 -2.20 -4.91 0.86
CA LYS A 3 -3.62 -5.19 0.59
C LYS A 3 -3.81 -6.18 -0.57
N ILE A 4 -3.00 -6.06 -1.62
CA ILE A 4 -3.01 -6.98 -2.77
C ILE A 4 -2.46 -8.35 -2.33
N LEU A 5 -1.25 -8.38 -1.74
CA LEU A 5 -0.61 -9.64 -1.27
C LEU A 5 -1.53 -10.46 -0.36
N SER A 6 -2.21 -9.77 0.56
CA SER A 6 -3.09 -10.40 1.54
C SER A 6 -4.50 -10.68 1.03
N ASN A 7 -4.76 -10.51 -0.26
CA ASN A 7 -6.07 -10.63 -0.88
C ASN A 7 -7.19 -9.86 -0.14
N GLY A 8 -6.84 -8.73 0.47
CA GLY A 8 -7.77 -7.89 1.23
C GLY A 8 -7.90 -8.20 2.71
N ILE A 9 -7.22 -9.21 3.26
CA ILE A 9 -7.21 -9.48 4.72
C ILE A 9 -6.67 -8.27 5.49
N TYR A 10 -5.64 -7.60 4.94
CA TYR A 10 -5.07 -6.38 5.52
C TYR A 10 -5.38 -5.16 4.66
N GLY A 11 -6.26 -4.29 5.16
CA GLY A 11 -6.59 -3.02 4.52
C GLY A 11 -5.47 -1.98 4.63
N SER A 12 -5.43 -1.04 3.68
CA SER A 12 -4.56 0.14 3.79
C SER A 12 -5.21 1.16 4.73
N SER A 13 -4.53 1.51 5.82
CA SER A 13 -5.01 2.48 6.79
C SER A 13 -4.99 3.90 6.22
N LEU A 14 -6.16 4.49 6.00
CA LEU A 14 -6.27 5.93 5.74
C LEU A 14 -5.93 6.69 7.01
N HIS A 15 -4.98 7.62 6.92
CA HIS A 15 -4.51 8.40 8.06
C HIS A 15 -4.17 9.84 7.62
N ARG A 16 -4.30 10.78 8.55
CA ARG A 16 -3.92 12.19 8.35
C ARG A 16 -3.18 12.70 9.58
N VAL A 17 -2.34 13.69 9.38
CA VAL A 17 -1.64 14.40 10.46
C VAL A 17 -2.21 15.79 10.60
N ILE A 18 -2.56 16.17 11.83
CA ILE A 18 -2.97 17.54 12.18
C ILE A 18 -2.03 18.02 13.27
N ASN A 19 -1.39 19.18 13.08
CA ASN A 19 -0.61 19.83 14.13
C ASN A 19 -1.43 20.97 14.77
N ASN A 20 -2.15 20.67 15.85
CA ASN A 20 -2.96 21.64 16.61
C ASN A 20 -2.18 22.34 17.74
N SER A 21 -0.86 22.23 17.75
CA SER A 21 0.02 22.79 18.78
C SER A 21 0.87 23.93 18.20
N PRO A 22 1.23 24.95 18.98
CA PRO A 22 2.22 25.94 18.56
C PRO A 22 3.64 25.36 18.44
N LYS A 23 3.85 24.09 18.85
CA LYS A 23 5.14 23.41 18.78
C LYS A 23 5.37 22.76 17.42
N TYR A 24 6.62 22.77 16.97
CA TYR A 24 7.05 22.04 15.78
C TYR A 24 6.94 20.53 16.00
N ARG A 25 6.41 19.80 15.01
CA ARG A 25 6.26 18.35 15.03
C ARG A 25 7.22 17.72 14.03
N VAL A 26 8.04 16.78 14.49
CA VAL A 26 8.95 15.99 13.65
C VAL A 26 8.43 14.55 13.55
N CYS A 27 8.56 13.96 12.37
CA CYS A 27 8.31 12.54 12.14
C CYS A 27 9.33 12.02 11.13
N VAL A 28 10.00 10.92 11.47
CA VAL A 28 10.89 10.20 10.56
C VAL A 28 10.19 8.90 10.20
N ALA A 29 9.84 8.73 8.92
CA ALA A 29 9.12 7.56 8.44
C ALA A 29 10.07 6.64 7.64
N TYR A 30 9.89 5.34 7.83
CA TYR A 30 10.49 4.31 6.98
C TYR A 30 9.38 3.54 6.28
N PHE A 31 9.52 3.34 4.97
CA PHE A 31 8.59 2.57 4.16
C PHE A 31 9.27 1.26 3.75
N TYR A 32 8.75 0.14 4.24
CA TYR A 32 9.20 -1.19 3.82
C TYR A 32 8.40 -1.62 2.59
N GLU A 33 9.06 -1.62 1.43
CA GLU A 33 8.41 -1.82 0.14
C GLU A 33 9.17 -2.86 -0.70
N PRO A 34 8.50 -3.53 -1.66
CA PRO A 34 9.15 -4.47 -2.57
C PRO A 34 10.17 -3.82 -3.51
N ASN A 35 10.95 -4.64 -4.21
CA ASN A 35 11.80 -4.19 -5.32
C ASN A 35 10.97 -3.51 -6.42
N PHE A 36 11.59 -2.57 -7.15
CA PHE A 36 10.91 -1.74 -8.16
C PHE A 36 10.15 -2.57 -9.21
N ASP A 37 10.77 -3.61 -9.76
CA ASP A 37 10.14 -4.45 -10.79
C ASP A 37 9.34 -5.62 -10.23
N ALA A 38 9.15 -5.69 -8.91
CA ALA A 38 8.45 -6.80 -8.29
C ALA A 38 6.98 -6.87 -8.76
N ALA A 39 6.60 -8.03 -9.31
CA ALA A 39 5.22 -8.39 -9.54
C ALA A 39 4.56 -8.78 -8.22
N ILE A 40 3.47 -8.11 -7.88
CA ILE A 40 2.72 -8.33 -6.65
C ILE A 40 1.35 -8.87 -7.00
N GLU A 41 1.04 -10.05 -6.48
CA GLU A 41 -0.25 -10.70 -6.63
C GLU A 41 -0.74 -11.26 -5.28
N PRO A 42 -2.05 -11.53 -5.12
CA PRO A 42 -2.55 -12.22 -3.94
C PRO A 42 -1.86 -13.57 -3.74
N LEU A 43 -1.39 -13.84 -2.52
CA LEU A 43 -0.76 -15.11 -2.15
C LEU A 43 -1.81 -16.23 -2.10
N ASP A 44 -1.46 -17.44 -2.52
CA ASP A 44 -2.38 -18.59 -2.52
C ASP A 44 -3.01 -18.84 -1.16
N VAL A 45 -2.21 -18.77 -0.09
CA VAL A 45 -2.70 -18.91 1.29
C VAL A 45 -3.74 -17.84 1.65
N CYS A 46 -3.61 -16.63 1.10
CA CYS A 46 -4.56 -15.56 1.31
C CYS A 46 -5.81 -15.73 0.45
N ILE A 47 -5.68 -16.20 -0.79
CA ILE A 47 -6.81 -16.56 -1.67
C ILE A 47 -7.68 -17.63 -0.99
N GLN A 48 -7.06 -18.70 -0.49
CA GLN A 48 -7.76 -19.76 0.24
C GLN A 48 -8.51 -19.21 1.47
N LYS A 49 -7.86 -18.33 2.25
CA LYS A 49 -8.46 -17.72 3.45
C LYS A 49 -9.62 -16.77 3.14
N THR A 50 -9.71 -16.23 1.93
CA THR A 50 -10.76 -15.29 1.52
C THR A 50 -11.78 -15.93 0.56
N GLY A 51 -11.98 -17.25 0.64
CA GLY A 51 -13.03 -17.94 -0.11
C GLY A 51 -12.62 -18.51 -1.47
N GLY A 52 -11.32 -18.60 -1.76
CA GLY A 52 -10.80 -19.24 -2.97
C GLY A 52 -10.80 -18.36 -4.23
N THR A 53 -11.24 -17.11 -4.14
CA THR A 53 -11.27 -16.17 -5.27
C THR A 53 -10.16 -15.13 -5.19
N LYS A 54 -9.54 -14.81 -6.34
CA LYS A 54 -8.58 -13.71 -6.47
C LYS A 54 -9.35 -12.39 -6.48
N ASN A 55 -9.33 -11.66 -5.37
CA ASN A 55 -10.13 -10.44 -5.18
C ASN A 55 -9.43 -9.16 -5.68
N PHE A 56 -8.13 -9.26 -5.98
CA PHE A 56 -7.31 -8.16 -6.46
C PHE A 56 -6.51 -8.59 -7.69
N GLU A 57 -6.42 -7.71 -8.68
CA GLU A 57 -5.50 -7.89 -9.79
C GLU A 57 -4.05 -7.72 -9.36
N GLY A 58 -3.14 -8.32 -10.13
CA GLY A 58 -1.71 -8.15 -9.93
C GLY A 58 -1.24 -6.74 -10.31
N ALA A 59 -0.13 -6.30 -9.71
CA ALA A 59 0.48 -5.02 -10.03
C ALA A 59 2.01 -5.09 -9.95
N VAL A 60 2.70 -4.34 -10.81
CA VAL A 60 4.14 -4.12 -10.69
C VAL A 60 4.37 -2.95 -9.73
N TYR A 61 5.19 -3.15 -8.69
CA TYR A 61 5.37 -2.16 -7.63
C TYR A 61 5.84 -0.80 -8.15
N GLY A 62 6.83 -0.76 -9.05
CA GLY A 62 7.38 0.49 -9.59
C GLY A 62 6.35 1.31 -10.35
N LYS A 63 5.48 0.66 -11.13
CA LYS A 63 4.35 1.34 -11.80
C LYS A 63 3.36 1.92 -10.79
N HIS A 64 3.04 1.15 -9.75
CA HIS A 64 2.18 1.61 -8.66
C HIS A 64 2.79 2.81 -7.91
N LEU A 65 4.09 2.75 -7.60
CA LEU A 65 4.84 3.80 -6.92
C LEU A 65 4.85 5.11 -7.73
N VAL A 66 5.20 5.03 -9.03
CA VAL A 66 5.23 6.20 -9.93
C VAL A 66 3.84 6.82 -10.04
N SER A 67 2.80 6.00 -10.27
CA SER A 67 1.42 6.49 -10.32
C SER A 67 1.01 7.17 -9.02
N LYS A 68 1.29 6.56 -7.87
CA LYS A 68 0.99 7.12 -6.55
C LYS A 68 1.72 8.44 -6.30
N ALA A 69 3.01 8.52 -6.59
CA ALA A 69 3.80 9.74 -6.38
C ALA A 69 3.34 10.88 -7.29
N THR A 70 2.98 10.59 -8.53
CA THR A 70 2.54 11.60 -9.50
C THR A 70 1.10 12.07 -9.28
N THR A 71 0.26 11.33 -8.55
CA THR A 71 -1.16 11.65 -8.34
C THR A 71 -1.47 12.19 -6.94
N ASN A 72 -0.77 11.71 -5.90
CA ASN A 72 -1.06 12.10 -4.52
C ASN A 72 -0.71 13.55 -4.16
N PHE A 73 0.13 14.21 -4.95
CA PHE A 73 0.62 15.57 -4.69
C PHE A 73 0.13 16.60 -5.71
N VAL A 74 -0.77 16.20 -6.64
CA VAL A 74 -1.41 17.14 -7.55
C VAL A 74 -2.46 17.92 -6.75
N MET A 75 -2.38 19.25 -6.79
CA MET A 75 -3.32 20.18 -6.16
C MET A 75 -4.65 20.21 -6.89
#